data_AF-K3X0F5-F1
#
_entry.id   AF-K3X0F5-F1
#
_cell.length_a   1.000
_cell.length_b   1.000
_cell.length_c   1.000
_cell.angle_alpha   90.00
_cell.angle_beta   90.00
_cell.angle_gamma   90.00
#
_symmetry.space_group_name_H-M   'P 1'
#
loop_
_entity.id
_entity.type
_entity.pdbx_description
1 polymer ?
#
loop_
_entity_poly.entity_id
_entity_poly.type
_entity_poly.pdbx_seq_one_letter_code
_entity_poly.pdbx_strand_id
1 'polypeptide(L)'
;MAAYLDYLVYQLEWVMGNQGYVRWMLEGHPVFEIPASAITNPPQDAKKSNPVKIMIEEPMYMIFNAALSSTWGTKPPNPGQPCRGDGKDEETNRICDSFPMYLKIDYIRIYQDTSATSAMQVGCDPKSHPTKQWIQDNIEAYQDRDNMVVDVSGKGFCQSHDDCTIANSITTGWCVNQRCKCMGEDWIGPRCTSTRSVAGMSVSREAASAYGPPLYISATTFGVLFLATIVVMWSTTRSDRRVSSIRQQRSLGDAAPASDSIATSSEAPQASLKHSME
;
A
#
# COMPACT_ATOMS: atom_id res chain seq x y z
N MET A 1 44.22 -15.85 1.48
CA MET A 1 43.14 -14.86 1.32
C MET A 1 43.53 -13.67 2.17
N ALA A 2 43.79 -12.51 1.56
CA ALA A 2 44.34 -11.36 2.30
C ALA A 2 43.21 -10.41 2.68
N ALA A 3 42.57 -10.67 3.83
CA ALA A 3 41.67 -9.71 4.44
C ALA A 3 42.37 -8.36 4.54
N TYR A 4 41.67 -7.28 4.15
CA TYR A 4 42.15 -5.89 4.15
C TYR A 4 43.17 -5.49 3.06
N LEU A 5 43.63 -6.40 2.20
CA LEU A 5 44.56 -6.07 1.10
C LEU A 5 43.91 -6.13 -0.29
N ASP A 6 42.75 -6.77 -0.42
CA ASP A 6 42.02 -6.90 -1.68
C ASP A 6 40.50 -6.93 -1.45
N TYR A 7 39.71 -6.87 -2.52
CA TYR A 7 38.27 -7.06 -2.47
C TYR A 7 37.93 -8.53 -2.20
N LEU A 8 36.94 -8.75 -1.35
CA LEU A 8 36.40 -10.07 -1.03
C LEU A 8 34.88 -10.07 -1.21
N VAL A 9 34.36 -11.18 -1.71
CA VAL A 9 32.93 -11.42 -1.87
C VAL A 9 32.36 -12.00 -0.58
N TYR A 10 31.74 -11.13 0.22
CA TYR A 10 30.93 -11.51 1.37
C TYR A 10 29.50 -11.79 0.92
N GLN A 11 28.93 -12.88 1.42
CA GLN A 11 27.54 -13.23 1.13
C GLN A 11 26.81 -13.63 2.41
N LEU A 12 25.56 -13.19 2.48
CA LEU A 12 24.59 -13.60 3.49
C LEU A 12 23.42 -14.24 2.76
N GLU A 13 23.12 -15.49 3.10
CA GLU A 13 21.93 -16.20 2.63
C GLU A 13 20.96 -16.33 3.79
N TRP A 14 19.70 -15.94 3.58
CA TRP A 14 18.65 -15.98 4.58
C TRP A 14 17.41 -16.65 4.02
N VAL A 15 17.04 -17.77 4.63
CA VAL A 15 15.89 -18.59 4.26
C VAL A 15 14.98 -18.70 5.48
N MET A 16 13.69 -18.40 5.30
CA MET A 16 12.67 -18.42 6.36
C MET A 16 12.09 -19.82 6.60
N GLY A 17 11.20 -19.93 7.60
CA GLY A 17 10.46 -21.16 7.91
C GLY A 17 11.24 -22.18 8.76
N ASN A 18 10.56 -23.29 9.09
CA ASN A 18 11.04 -24.29 10.04
C ASN A 18 12.30 -25.05 9.62
N GLN A 19 12.64 -25.04 8.33
CA GLN A 19 13.85 -25.63 7.75
C GLN A 19 14.80 -24.56 7.18
N GLY A 20 14.54 -23.28 7.51
CA GLY A 20 15.34 -22.14 7.08
C GLY A 20 16.68 -22.05 7.80
N TYR A 21 17.44 -21.01 7.47
CA TYR A 21 18.75 -20.73 8.05
C TYR A 21 19.20 -19.30 7.73
N VAL A 22 20.20 -18.83 8.49
CA VAL A 22 21.05 -17.70 8.09
C VAL A 22 22.46 -18.23 7.90
N ARG A 23 23.05 -18.05 6.71
CA ARG A 23 24.38 -18.54 6.37
C ARG A 23 25.27 -17.40 5.89
N TRP A 24 26.46 -17.33 6.46
CA TRP A 24 27.53 -16.45 6.02
C TRP A 24 28.49 -17.23 5.15
N MET A 25 28.84 -16.64 4.02
CA MET A 25 29.78 -17.22 3.07
C MET A 25 30.85 -16.19 2.70
N LEU A 26 32.05 -16.69 2.41
CA LEU A 26 33.18 -15.93 1.92
C LEU A 26 33.64 -16.56 0.61
N GLU A 27 33.66 -15.80 -0.47
CA GLU A 27 33.99 -16.30 -1.82
C GLU A 27 33.12 -17.51 -2.24
N GLY A 28 31.84 -17.50 -1.88
CA GLY A 28 30.92 -18.61 -2.18
C GLY A 28 31.07 -19.84 -1.28
N HIS A 29 31.99 -19.83 -0.32
CA HIS A 29 32.19 -20.93 0.62
C HIS A 29 31.52 -20.63 1.97
N PRO A 30 30.65 -21.51 2.50
CA PRO A 30 30.06 -21.34 3.83
C PRO A 30 31.12 -21.30 4.93
N VAL A 31 31.08 -20.26 5.77
CA VAL A 31 31.97 -20.11 6.93
C VAL A 31 31.23 -20.26 8.26
N PHE A 32 29.94 -19.92 8.28
CA PHE A 32 29.10 -20.04 9.47
C PHE A 32 27.63 -20.13 9.08
N GLU A 33 26.84 -20.87 9.87
CA GLU A 33 25.40 -21.02 9.65
C GLU A 33 24.66 -21.12 10.98
N ILE A 34 23.50 -20.47 11.04
CA ILE A 34 22.51 -20.64 12.09
C ILE A 34 21.28 -21.31 11.46
N PRO A 35 21.05 -22.61 11.68
CA PRO A 35 19.85 -23.27 11.19
C PRO A 35 18.63 -22.87 12.03
N ALA A 36 17.44 -22.92 11.44
CA ALA A 36 16.18 -22.60 12.13
C ALA A 36 15.97 -23.44 13.40
N SER A 37 16.48 -24.67 13.45
CA SER A 37 16.43 -25.56 14.62
C SER A 37 17.15 -24.98 15.84
N ALA A 38 18.19 -24.16 15.65
CA ALA A 38 18.90 -23.50 16.75
C ALA A 38 18.03 -22.46 17.47
N ILE A 39 17.03 -21.90 16.77
CA ILE A 39 16.11 -20.89 17.29
C ILE A 39 14.80 -21.53 17.76
N THR A 40 14.26 -22.46 16.98
CA THR A 40 12.96 -23.10 17.21
C THR A 40 13.02 -24.24 18.23
N ASN A 41 14.18 -24.89 18.39
CA ASN A 41 14.37 -26.00 19.33
C ASN A 41 15.70 -25.89 20.10
N PRO A 42 15.93 -24.80 20.83
CA PRO A 42 17.13 -24.66 21.65
C PRO A 42 17.13 -25.67 22.81
N PRO A 43 18.29 -26.02 23.41
CA PRO A 43 18.33 -26.81 24.62
C PRO A 43 17.43 -26.22 25.72
N GLN A 44 16.61 -27.06 26.36
CA GLN A 44 15.66 -26.64 27.39
C GLN A 44 15.74 -27.54 28.62
N ASP A 45 15.15 -27.07 29.72
CA ASP A 45 14.91 -27.89 30.90
C ASP A 45 13.91 -29.04 30.61
N ALA A 46 13.78 -29.98 31.56
CA ALA A 46 12.88 -31.12 31.42
C ALA A 46 11.41 -30.73 31.23
N LYS A 47 11.03 -29.50 31.60
CA LYS A 47 9.65 -28.98 31.51
C LYS A 47 9.39 -28.22 30.21
N LYS A 48 10.42 -28.01 29.38
CA LYS A 48 10.36 -27.16 28.18
C LYS A 48 9.76 -25.79 28.47
N SER A 49 10.28 -25.13 29.51
CA SER A 49 9.71 -23.87 30.02
C SER A 49 9.90 -22.67 29.09
N ASN A 50 10.82 -22.73 28.12
CA ASN A 50 11.06 -21.63 27.19
C ASN A 50 10.05 -21.67 26.03
N PRO A 51 9.46 -20.52 25.64
CA PRO A 51 8.58 -20.47 24.48
C PRO A 51 9.33 -20.84 23.20
N VAL A 52 8.65 -21.58 22.33
CA VAL A 52 9.15 -21.87 20.98
C VAL A 52 9.11 -20.57 20.16
N LYS A 53 10.28 -20.19 19.66
CA LYS A 53 10.43 -19.06 18.74
C LYS A 53 10.27 -19.54 17.30
N ILE A 54 10.00 -18.62 16.39
CA ILE A 54 10.05 -18.86 14.95
C ILE A 54 11.42 -18.46 14.39
N MET A 55 11.73 -18.94 13.18
CA MET A 55 12.86 -18.38 12.42
C MET A 55 12.63 -16.89 12.19
N ILE A 56 13.69 -16.12 11.98
CA ILE A 56 13.57 -14.69 11.69
C ILE A 56 12.85 -14.54 10.35
N GLU A 57 11.71 -13.84 10.33
CA GLU A 57 10.90 -13.53 9.13
C GLU A 57 10.62 -12.02 8.98
N GLU A 58 11.02 -11.21 9.96
CA GLU A 58 10.78 -9.77 9.94
C GLU A 58 11.57 -9.06 8.83
N PRO A 59 11.02 -8.01 8.20
CA PRO A 59 11.74 -7.23 7.20
C PRO A 59 13.06 -6.67 7.74
N MET A 60 14.15 -6.93 7.03
CA MET A 60 15.50 -6.48 7.38
C MET A 60 16.01 -5.45 6.36
N TYR A 61 16.96 -4.63 6.80
CA TYR A 61 17.72 -3.73 5.94
C TYR A 61 19.23 -4.00 6.13
N MET A 62 20.01 -3.70 5.10
CA MET A 62 21.47 -3.83 5.16
C MET A 62 22.10 -2.49 5.52
N ILE A 63 23.03 -2.51 6.47
CA ILE A 63 23.86 -1.37 6.84
C ILE A 63 25.31 -1.74 6.64
N PHE A 64 26.06 -0.84 6.02
CA PHE A 64 27.52 -0.90 5.95
C PHE A 64 28.06 0.37 6.60
N ASN A 65 28.80 0.21 7.69
CA ASN A 65 29.42 1.33 8.41
C ASN A 65 30.86 0.97 8.79
N ALA A 66 31.72 1.99 8.83
CA ALA A 66 33.03 1.90 9.46
C ALA A 66 32.97 2.66 10.78
N ALA A 67 33.30 1.98 11.89
CA ALA A 67 33.30 2.57 13.22
C ALA A 67 34.53 2.12 14.01
N LEU A 68 35.03 3.00 14.87
CA LEU A 68 36.13 2.70 15.79
C LEU A 68 35.60 2.79 17.22
N SER A 69 35.87 1.76 18.04
CA SER A 69 35.46 1.74 19.45
C SER A 69 36.67 1.47 20.35
N SER A 70 36.87 2.34 21.34
CA SER A 70 37.94 2.20 22.34
C SER A 70 37.73 1.03 23.31
N THR A 71 36.53 0.43 23.33
CA THR A 71 36.16 -0.67 24.23
C THR A 71 36.20 -2.04 23.57
N TRP A 72 36.08 -2.14 22.24
CA TRP A 72 35.99 -3.43 21.51
C TRP A 72 37.34 -3.94 20.98
N GLY A 73 38.45 -3.40 21.48
CA GLY A 73 39.77 -4.02 21.32
C GLY A 73 40.74 -3.32 20.37
N THR A 74 40.41 -2.15 19.81
CA THR A 74 41.40 -1.33 19.06
C THR A 74 41.49 0.06 19.68
N LYS A 75 42.59 0.33 20.37
CA LYS A 75 42.95 1.70 20.79
C LYS A 75 44.00 2.20 19.80
N PRO A 76 43.72 3.28 19.05
CA PRO A 76 44.77 3.88 18.24
C PRO A 76 45.89 4.35 19.18
N PRO A 77 47.14 4.40 18.69
CA PRO A 77 48.22 5.02 19.43
C PRO A 77 47.81 6.41 19.94
N ASN A 78 48.25 6.76 21.16
CA ASN A 78 47.95 8.03 21.82
C ASN A 78 46.43 8.27 22.08
N PRO A 79 45.75 7.40 22.85
CA PRO A 79 44.32 7.55 23.12
C PRO A 79 44.01 8.88 23.81
N GLY A 80 43.02 9.62 23.29
CA GLY A 80 42.64 10.95 23.80
C GLY A 80 43.42 12.11 23.17
N GLN A 81 44.36 11.84 22.27
CA GLN A 81 45.08 12.83 21.46
C GLN A 81 44.89 12.51 19.97
N PRO A 82 45.13 13.46 19.04
CA PRO A 82 45.16 13.14 17.62
C PRO A 82 46.20 12.05 17.34
N CYS A 83 45.83 11.01 16.57
CA CYS A 83 46.80 10.00 16.13
C CYS A 83 47.84 10.68 15.23
N ARG A 84 49.05 10.84 15.75
CA ARG A 84 50.19 11.47 15.08
C ARG A 84 51.43 10.64 15.40
N GLY A 85 52.12 10.21 14.35
CA GLY A 85 53.46 9.66 14.49
C GLY A 85 54.45 10.77 14.88
N ASP A 86 55.32 10.50 15.85
CA ASP A 86 56.39 11.42 16.28
C ASP A 86 57.79 10.98 15.82
N GLY A 87 57.87 9.95 14.98
CA GLY A 87 59.12 9.41 14.47
C GLY A 87 59.87 8.46 15.42
N LYS A 88 59.37 8.26 16.66
CA LYS A 88 60.09 7.47 17.67
C LYS A 88 59.71 6.00 17.72
N ASP A 89 58.44 5.69 17.42
CA ASP A 89 57.94 4.33 17.38
C ASP A 89 57.39 4.01 15.98
N GLU A 90 58.06 3.08 15.30
CA GLU A 90 57.78 2.74 13.90
C GLU A 90 56.34 2.23 13.71
N GLU A 91 55.84 1.43 14.65
CA GLU A 91 54.47 0.91 14.61
C GLU A 91 53.42 2.02 14.76
N THR A 92 53.59 2.89 15.76
CA THR A 92 52.73 4.05 15.99
C THR A 92 52.69 4.98 14.78
N ASN A 93 53.85 5.29 14.20
CA ASN A 93 53.93 6.13 13.00
C ASN A 93 53.12 5.50 11.86
N ARG A 94 53.35 4.20 11.56
CA ARG A 94 52.67 3.50 10.48
C ARG A 94 51.14 3.45 10.67
N ILE A 95 50.68 3.21 11.89
CA ILE A 95 49.24 3.18 12.20
C ILE A 95 48.63 4.57 12.05
N CYS A 96 49.25 5.61 12.60
CA CYS A 96 48.71 6.97 12.53
C CYS A 96 48.75 7.55 11.10
N ASP A 97 49.77 7.22 10.31
CA ASP A 97 49.87 7.62 8.90
C ASP A 97 48.84 6.93 8.00
N SER A 98 48.23 5.83 8.46
CA SER A 98 47.20 5.11 7.71
C SER A 98 45.81 5.76 7.79
N PHE A 99 45.62 6.83 8.58
CA PHE A 99 44.35 7.56 8.67
C PHE A 99 44.28 8.73 7.67
N PRO A 100 43.10 9.00 7.07
CA PRO A 100 41.84 8.29 7.24
C PRO A 100 41.81 6.93 6.52
N MET A 101 41.22 5.93 7.17
CA MET A 101 40.95 4.62 6.57
C MET A 101 39.59 4.60 5.89
N TYR A 102 39.46 3.82 4.81
CA TYR A 102 38.25 3.75 4.00
C TYR A 102 37.74 2.31 3.90
N LEU A 103 36.45 2.11 4.13
CA LEU A 103 35.74 0.90 3.70
C LEU A 103 35.31 1.10 2.25
N LYS A 104 35.88 0.32 1.32
CA LYS A 104 35.54 0.38 -0.10
C LYS A 104 34.57 -0.76 -0.46
N ILE A 105 33.47 -0.41 -1.12
CA ILE A 105 32.47 -1.36 -1.61
C ILE A 105 32.42 -1.20 -3.12
N ASP A 106 32.77 -2.25 -3.87
CA ASP A 106 32.72 -2.23 -5.33
C ASP A 106 31.29 -2.41 -5.84
N TYR A 107 30.57 -3.40 -5.31
CA TYR A 107 29.17 -3.63 -5.64
C TYR A 107 28.38 -4.25 -4.49
N ILE A 108 27.06 -4.12 -4.57
CA ILE A 108 26.09 -4.84 -3.75
C ILE A 108 25.12 -5.54 -4.71
N ARG A 109 24.81 -6.81 -4.44
CA ARG A 109 23.78 -7.56 -5.16
C ARG A 109 22.79 -8.13 -4.16
N ILE A 110 21.51 -7.96 -4.48
CA ILE A 110 20.40 -8.54 -3.73
C ILE A 110 19.72 -9.52 -4.67
N TYR A 111 19.57 -10.76 -4.23
CA TYR A 111 18.94 -11.82 -5.00
C TYR A 111 17.58 -12.13 -4.41
N GLN A 112 16.63 -12.37 -5.30
CA GLN A 112 15.31 -12.86 -4.96
C GLN A 112 15.05 -14.09 -5.83
N ASP A 113 14.56 -15.16 -5.20
CA ASP A 113 14.03 -16.29 -5.94
C ASP A 113 12.67 -15.91 -6.54
N THR A 114 12.60 -15.99 -7.87
CA THR A 114 11.41 -15.64 -8.67
C THR A 114 10.65 -16.87 -9.15
N SER A 115 11.05 -18.06 -8.70
CA SER A 115 10.34 -19.29 -9.02
C SER A 115 8.89 -19.23 -8.51
N ALA A 116 7.98 -19.91 -9.22
CA ALA A 116 6.57 -19.96 -8.84
C ALA A 116 6.34 -20.60 -7.46
N THR A 117 7.32 -21.35 -6.97
CA THR A 117 7.32 -22.00 -5.65
C THR A 117 7.97 -21.16 -4.56
N SER A 118 8.50 -19.97 -4.89
CA SER A 118 9.20 -19.15 -3.92
C SER A 118 8.24 -18.55 -2.88
N ALA A 119 8.64 -18.60 -1.62
CA ALA A 119 7.96 -17.90 -0.54
C ALA A 119 8.45 -16.44 -0.38
N MET A 120 9.45 -16.01 -1.15
CA MET A 120 10.03 -14.67 -1.03
C MET A 120 9.03 -13.59 -1.48
N GLN A 121 8.87 -12.56 -0.65
CA GLN A 121 8.01 -11.41 -0.93
C GLN A 121 8.86 -10.15 -0.96
N VAL A 122 8.51 -9.20 -1.83
CA VAL A 122 9.19 -7.91 -1.93
C VAL A 122 8.20 -6.77 -1.70
N GLY A 123 8.69 -5.76 -0.98
CA GLY A 123 7.95 -4.56 -0.64
C GLY A 123 7.97 -4.29 0.85
N CYS A 124 7.46 -3.12 1.24
CA CYS A 124 7.42 -2.69 2.63
C CYS A 124 6.21 -3.21 3.41
N ASP A 125 5.20 -3.74 2.72
CA ASP A 125 3.93 -4.19 3.32
C ASP A 125 3.33 -5.39 2.56
N PRO A 126 4.05 -6.52 2.42
CA PRO A 126 3.54 -7.69 1.73
C PRO A 126 2.40 -8.34 2.52
N LYS A 127 1.45 -8.99 1.85
CA LYS A 127 0.29 -9.62 2.53
C LYS A 127 0.65 -10.65 3.60
N SER A 128 1.77 -11.36 3.43
CA SER A 128 2.26 -12.32 4.43
C SER A 128 2.85 -11.67 5.67
N HIS A 129 3.34 -10.42 5.55
CA HIS A 129 3.92 -9.64 6.64
C HIS A 129 3.38 -8.22 6.53
N PRO A 130 2.15 -7.96 7.02
CA PRO A 130 1.49 -6.65 6.89
C PRO A 130 2.12 -5.63 7.86
N THR A 131 3.36 -5.24 7.56
CA THR A 131 4.21 -4.38 8.39
C THR A 131 3.56 -3.02 8.64
N LYS A 132 2.80 -2.49 7.69
CA LYS A 132 2.08 -1.23 7.88
C LYS A 132 1.06 -1.33 9.00
N GLN A 133 0.24 -2.38 8.98
CA GLN A 133 -0.77 -2.61 10.02
C GLN A 133 -0.09 -2.86 11.38
N TRP A 134 0.98 -3.67 11.39
CA TRP A 134 1.74 -3.93 12.61
C TRP A 134 2.29 -2.65 13.26
N ILE A 135 2.88 -1.75 12.47
CA ILE A 135 3.37 -0.46 12.97
C ILE A 135 2.22 0.39 13.51
N GLN A 136 1.08 0.43 12.83
CA GLN A 136 -0.10 1.17 13.27
C GLN A 136 -0.65 0.64 14.60
N ASP A 137 -0.75 -0.67 14.74
CA ASP A 137 -1.26 -1.33 15.95
C ASP A 137 -0.29 -1.23 17.13
N ASN A 138 1.00 -0.97 16.86
CA ASN A 138 2.06 -0.87 17.86
C ASN A 138 2.75 0.51 17.83
N ILE A 139 2.01 1.57 17.49
CA ILE A 139 2.59 2.89 17.19
C ILE A 139 3.47 3.45 18.30
N GLU A 140 3.16 3.15 19.56
CA GLU A 140 3.94 3.56 20.73
C GLU A 140 5.38 3.04 20.73
N ALA A 141 5.68 1.95 20.02
CA ALA A 141 7.04 1.43 19.85
C ALA A 141 7.82 2.14 18.72
N TYR A 142 7.12 2.88 17.84
CA TYR A 142 7.68 3.51 16.65
C TYR A 142 7.65 5.04 16.69
N GLN A 143 7.20 5.62 17.80
CA GLN A 143 7.29 7.04 18.06
C GLN A 143 7.56 7.36 19.52
N ASP A 144 8.16 8.52 19.74
CA ASP A 144 8.30 9.11 21.06
C ASP A 144 8.01 10.62 20.99
N ARG A 145 8.22 11.34 22.11
CA ARG A 145 7.91 12.77 22.22
C ARG A 145 8.78 13.64 21.31
N ASP A 146 9.96 13.17 20.93
CA ASP A 146 10.93 13.88 20.11
C ASP A 146 10.86 13.46 18.63
N ASN A 147 10.33 12.26 18.34
CA ASN A 147 10.19 11.70 17.00
C ASN A 147 8.81 11.05 16.81
N MET A 148 7.80 11.89 16.55
CA MET A 148 6.43 11.45 16.27
C MET A 148 6.31 10.83 14.87
N VAL A 149 5.48 9.79 14.70
CA VAL A 149 5.08 9.36 13.35
C VAL A 149 4.22 10.46 12.74
N VAL A 150 4.67 10.99 11.61
CA VAL A 150 3.98 12.07 10.89
C VAL A 150 3.74 11.66 9.45
N ASP A 151 2.53 11.95 8.96
CA ASP A 151 2.24 11.82 7.54
C ASP A 151 3.02 12.89 6.76
N VAL A 152 3.96 12.43 5.95
CA VAL A 152 4.71 13.32 5.06
C VAL A 152 3.84 13.72 3.87
N SER A 153 3.79 15.01 3.54
CA SER A 153 3.23 15.48 2.27
C SER A 153 4.38 15.72 1.29
N GLY A 154 4.58 14.77 0.38
CA GLY A 154 5.65 14.80 -0.62
C GLY A 154 7.01 14.38 -0.05
N LYS A 155 8.09 14.91 -0.65
CA LYS A 155 9.51 14.60 -0.36
C LYS A 155 10.00 13.23 -0.82
N GLY A 156 9.17 12.40 -1.43
CA GLY A 156 9.61 11.21 -2.16
C GLY A 156 10.52 11.60 -3.32
N PHE A 157 11.48 10.75 -3.65
CA PHE A 157 12.34 10.94 -4.82
C PHE A 157 11.54 10.77 -6.11
N CYS A 158 11.79 11.66 -7.08
CA CYS A 158 11.14 11.66 -8.38
C CYS A 158 12.11 12.06 -9.49
N GLN A 159 11.87 11.56 -10.69
CA GLN A 159 12.52 11.98 -11.93
C GLN A 159 11.59 12.83 -12.79
N SER A 160 10.28 12.56 -12.76
CA SER A 160 9.27 13.28 -13.53
C SER A 160 8.02 13.56 -12.69
N HIS A 161 7.12 14.41 -13.19
CA HIS A 161 5.84 14.69 -12.51
C HIS A 161 4.99 13.42 -12.31
N ASP A 162 5.13 12.42 -13.18
CA ASP A 162 4.39 11.16 -13.12
C ASP A 162 4.72 10.34 -11.87
N ASP A 163 5.92 10.49 -11.29
CA ASP A 163 6.30 9.84 -10.03
C ASP A 163 5.52 10.35 -8.81
N CYS A 164 4.95 11.55 -8.94
CA CYS A 164 4.31 12.29 -7.84
C CYS A 164 2.80 12.42 -8.01
N THR A 165 2.23 11.68 -8.97
CA THR A 165 0.80 11.73 -9.24
C THR A 165 0.22 10.35 -9.45
N ILE A 166 -1.06 10.18 -9.13
CA ILE A 166 -1.78 8.95 -9.45
C ILE A 166 -2.08 8.97 -10.96
N ALA A 167 -1.66 7.93 -11.68
CA ALA A 167 -1.87 7.84 -13.12
C ALA A 167 -3.37 7.86 -13.48
N ASN A 168 -3.70 8.50 -14.62
CA ASN A 168 -5.03 8.54 -15.26
C ASN A 168 -6.12 9.39 -14.59
N SER A 169 -5.88 10.70 -14.42
CA SER A 169 -6.85 11.83 -14.63
C SER A 169 -6.79 12.95 -13.58
N ILE A 170 -6.03 12.80 -12.49
CA ILE A 170 -5.94 13.82 -11.43
C ILE A 170 -4.48 14.05 -11.09
N THR A 171 -4.00 15.28 -11.28
CA THR A 171 -2.68 15.69 -10.80
C THR A 171 -2.71 15.85 -9.29
N THR A 172 -1.98 15.02 -8.56
CA THR A 172 -1.93 15.06 -7.09
C THR A 172 -0.62 15.62 -6.55
N GLY A 173 0.38 15.81 -7.41
CA GLY A 173 1.66 16.42 -7.06
C GLY A 173 2.58 16.62 -8.26
N TRP A 174 3.73 17.26 -8.01
CA TRP A 174 4.74 17.59 -9.00
C TRP A 174 6.13 17.23 -8.51
N CYS A 175 7.00 16.79 -9.42
CA CYS A 175 8.42 16.69 -9.16
C CYS A 175 9.09 18.07 -9.22
N VAL A 176 9.67 18.51 -8.09
CA VAL A 176 10.40 19.77 -7.97
C VAL A 176 11.73 19.48 -7.29
N ASN A 177 12.84 19.80 -7.94
CA ASN A 177 14.20 19.52 -7.41
C ASN A 177 14.39 18.04 -7.01
N GLN A 178 13.96 17.10 -7.88
CA GLN A 178 14.00 15.66 -7.63
C GLN A 178 13.22 15.18 -6.39
N ARG A 179 12.29 16.01 -5.89
CA ARG A 179 11.41 15.69 -4.76
C ARG A 179 9.95 15.97 -5.11
N CYS A 180 9.05 15.08 -4.70
CA CYS A 180 7.62 15.31 -4.89
C CYS A 180 7.11 16.44 -4.00
N LYS A 181 6.27 17.29 -4.56
CA LYS A 181 5.51 18.32 -3.85
C LYS A 181 4.02 18.10 -4.13
N CYS A 182 3.23 17.87 -3.08
CA CYS A 182 1.81 17.55 -3.25
C CYS A 182 1.00 18.79 -3.61
N MET A 183 -0.10 18.53 -4.32
CA MET A 183 -1.09 19.54 -4.69
C MET A 183 -2.01 19.81 -3.51
N GLY A 184 -1.96 21.03 -2.98
CA GLY A 184 -2.78 21.43 -1.85
C GLY A 184 -2.50 20.58 -0.61
N GLU A 185 -3.48 20.51 0.30
CA GLU A 185 -3.35 19.77 1.55
C GLU A 185 -4.09 18.43 1.58
N ASP A 186 -4.91 18.15 0.55
CA ASP A 186 -5.72 16.93 0.48
C ASP A 186 -4.88 15.69 0.16
N TRP A 187 -3.71 15.89 -0.45
CA TRP A 187 -2.78 14.85 -0.86
C TRP A 187 -1.56 14.78 0.07
N ILE A 188 -1.28 13.56 0.51
CA ILE A 188 -0.21 13.20 1.42
C ILE A 188 0.53 11.95 0.91
N GLY A 189 1.52 11.50 1.68
CA GLY A 189 2.45 10.45 1.31
C GLY A 189 3.67 10.99 0.55
N PRO A 190 4.76 10.22 0.50
CA PRO A 190 6.01 10.64 -0.12
C PRO A 190 5.84 10.99 -1.61
N ARG A 191 4.93 10.31 -2.31
CA ARG A 191 4.64 10.50 -3.73
C ARG A 191 3.27 11.15 -4.00
N CYS A 192 2.62 11.71 -2.98
CA CYS A 192 1.34 12.40 -3.12
C CYS A 192 0.19 11.52 -3.66
N THR A 193 0.28 10.21 -3.44
CA THR A 193 -0.69 9.22 -3.96
C THR A 193 -1.73 8.81 -2.92
N SER A 194 -1.73 9.42 -1.74
CA SER A 194 -2.65 9.10 -0.65
C SER A 194 -3.47 10.33 -0.28
N THR A 195 -4.75 10.14 0.04
CA THR A 195 -5.60 11.24 0.53
C THR A 195 -5.53 11.34 2.05
N ARG A 196 -5.66 12.56 2.57
CA ARG A 196 -5.66 12.83 4.02
C ARG A 196 -6.79 12.10 4.77
N SER A 197 -7.92 11.81 4.12
CA SER A 197 -9.07 11.10 4.72
C SER A 197 -8.84 9.59 4.94
N VAL A 198 -7.90 8.97 4.21
CA VAL A 198 -7.62 7.53 4.29
C VAL A 198 -6.51 7.22 5.32
N ALA A 199 -5.80 8.24 5.82
CA ALA A 199 -4.71 8.10 6.80
C ALA A 199 -5.17 8.07 8.27
N GLY A 200 -6.43 7.73 8.55
CA GLY A 200 -6.85 7.31 9.90
C GLY A 200 -6.88 8.37 10.99
N MET A 201 -6.72 9.67 10.68
CA MET A 201 -6.85 10.74 11.67
C MET A 201 -8.21 11.43 11.65
N SER A 202 -8.69 11.76 12.86
CA SER A 202 -9.92 12.48 13.18
C SER A 202 -10.23 13.59 12.18
N VAL A 203 -11.28 13.35 11.40
CA VAL A 203 -11.83 14.30 10.42
C VAL A 203 -12.27 15.56 11.16
N SER A 204 -11.52 16.66 11.01
CA SER A 204 -12.11 17.99 11.18
C SER A 204 -13.25 18.11 10.19
N ARG A 205 -14.40 18.63 10.65
CA ARG A 205 -15.70 18.68 9.94
C ARG A 205 -15.64 19.22 8.50
N GLU A 206 -14.55 19.87 8.11
CA GLU A 206 -14.33 20.44 6.77
C GLU A 206 -13.86 19.42 5.73
N ALA A 207 -13.13 18.36 6.11
CA ALA A 207 -12.57 17.37 5.16
C ALA A 207 -13.59 16.31 4.69
N ALA A 208 -14.78 16.26 5.29
CA ALA A 208 -15.89 15.42 4.83
C ALA A 208 -16.53 15.92 3.52
N SER A 209 -16.10 17.07 3.00
CA SER A 209 -16.59 17.67 1.75
C SER A 209 -15.91 17.13 0.48
N ALA A 210 -14.93 16.22 0.59
CA ALA A 210 -14.11 15.80 -0.54
C ALA A 210 -14.81 14.85 -1.53
N TYR A 211 -15.98 14.27 -1.20
CA TYR A 211 -16.78 13.49 -2.16
C TYR A 211 -18.28 13.80 -2.05
N GLY A 212 -18.77 14.59 -3.00
CA GLY A 212 -20.18 14.93 -3.20
C GLY A 212 -20.39 16.45 -3.29
N PRO A 213 -21.34 16.93 -4.12
CA PRO A 213 -21.75 18.32 -4.06
C PRO A 213 -22.24 18.62 -2.62
N PRO A 214 -22.06 19.85 -2.12
CA PRO A 214 -22.48 20.23 -0.77
C PRO A 214 -23.87 19.71 -0.41
N LEU A 215 -24.08 19.26 0.84
CA LEU A 215 -25.34 18.64 1.28
C LEU A 215 -26.60 19.46 0.95
N TYR A 216 -26.48 20.79 0.87
CA TYR A 216 -27.59 21.65 0.47
C TYR A 216 -27.96 21.50 -1.03
N ILE A 217 -26.99 21.26 -1.92
CA ILE A 217 -27.22 21.01 -3.34
C ILE A 217 -27.90 19.64 -3.54
N SER A 218 -27.46 18.61 -2.82
CA SER A 218 -28.11 17.29 -2.88
C SER A 218 -29.52 17.32 -2.28
N ALA A 219 -29.74 18.04 -1.18
CA ALA A 219 -31.06 18.15 -0.56
C ALA A 219 -32.05 18.94 -1.44
N THR A 220 -31.60 20.04 -2.07
CA THR A 220 -32.44 20.84 -2.96
C THR A 220 -32.82 20.08 -4.23
N THR A 221 -31.87 19.37 -4.85
CA THR A 221 -32.17 18.55 -6.04
C THR A 221 -33.14 17.42 -5.73
N PHE A 222 -32.98 16.73 -4.60
CA PHE A 222 -33.93 15.69 -4.16
C PHE A 222 -35.32 16.26 -3.89
N GLY A 223 -35.41 17.42 -3.22
CA GLY A 223 -36.68 18.09 -2.96
C GLY A 223 -37.42 18.50 -4.22
N VAL A 224 -36.71 19.04 -5.22
CA VAL A 224 -37.30 19.42 -6.52
C VAL A 224 -37.80 18.20 -7.28
N LEU A 225 -37.01 17.13 -7.34
CA LEU A 225 -37.42 15.89 -8.01
C LEU A 225 -38.63 15.24 -7.33
N PHE A 226 -38.68 15.25 -6.00
CA PHE A 226 -39.80 14.70 -5.23
C PHE A 226 -41.09 15.51 -5.42
N LEU A 227 -41.01 16.83 -5.47
CA LEU A 227 -42.17 17.67 -5.77
C LEU A 227 -42.65 17.48 -7.22
N ALA A 228 -41.72 17.35 -8.17
CA ALA A 228 -42.06 17.08 -9.56
C ALA A 228 -42.80 15.73 -9.72
N THR A 229 -42.37 14.68 -9.03
CA THR A 229 -43.03 13.37 -9.08
C THR A 229 -44.42 13.39 -8.45
N ILE A 230 -44.61 14.12 -7.34
CA ILE A 230 -45.94 14.32 -6.74
C ILE A 230 -46.87 15.07 -7.71
N VAL A 231 -46.40 16.13 -8.36
CA VAL A 231 -47.20 16.88 -9.33
C VAL A 231 -47.59 16.00 -10.52
N VAL A 232 -46.66 15.20 -11.04
CA VAL A 232 -46.94 14.25 -12.12
C VAL A 232 -47.97 13.21 -11.67
N MET A 233 -47.80 12.57 -10.52
CA MET A 233 -48.79 11.61 -9.98
C MET A 233 -50.17 12.23 -9.74
N TRP A 234 -50.22 13.49 -9.29
CA TRP A 234 -51.48 14.19 -9.09
C TRP A 234 -52.17 14.54 -10.41
N SER A 235 -51.39 14.91 -11.44
CA SER A 235 -51.90 15.19 -12.77
C SER A 235 -52.44 13.92 -13.45
N THR A 236 -51.76 12.78 -13.33
CA THR A 236 -52.18 11.50 -13.91
C THR A 236 -53.42 10.98 -13.23
N THR A 237 -53.46 10.94 -11.89
CA THR A 237 -54.66 10.51 -11.13
C THR A 237 -55.87 11.41 -11.37
N ARG A 238 -55.66 12.73 -11.54
CA ARG A 238 -56.75 13.66 -11.91
C ARG A 238 -57.23 13.44 -13.34
N SER A 239 -56.33 13.10 -14.27
CA SER A 239 -56.69 12.75 -15.64
C SER A 239 -57.49 11.44 -15.69
N ASP A 240 -57.07 10.42 -14.93
CA ASP A 240 -57.76 9.13 -14.85
C ASP A 240 -59.15 9.27 -14.24
N ARG A 241 -59.30 10.10 -13.20
CA ARG A 241 -60.61 10.40 -12.60
C ARG A 241 -61.54 11.16 -13.54
N ARG A 242 -61.01 12.04 -14.41
CA ARG A 242 -61.80 12.71 -15.46
C ARG A 242 -62.21 11.74 -16.56
N VAL A 243 -61.34 10.81 -16.94
CA VAL A 243 -61.65 9.79 -17.96
C VAL A 243 -62.67 8.79 -17.44
N SER A 244 -62.57 8.37 -16.18
CA SER A 244 -63.54 7.45 -15.56
C SER A 244 -64.92 8.08 -15.40
N SER A 245 -65.02 9.36 -15.02
CA SER A 245 -66.31 10.06 -14.95
C SER A 245 -66.99 10.19 -16.31
N ILE A 246 -66.21 10.39 -17.39
CA ILE A 246 -66.73 10.44 -18.77
C ILE A 246 -67.18 9.05 -19.24
N ARG A 247 -66.47 7.97 -18.88
CA ARG A 247 -66.89 6.58 -19.19
C ARG A 247 -68.18 6.19 -18.46
N GLN A 248 -68.37 6.63 -17.21
CA GLN A 248 -69.56 6.34 -16.41
C GLN A 248 -70.81 7.08 -16.92
N GLN A 249 -70.64 8.26 -17.52
CA GLN A 249 -71.73 8.96 -18.22
C GLN A 249 -72.12 8.26 -19.53
N ARG A 250 -71.17 7.67 -20.26
CA ARG A 250 -71.48 6.88 -21.46
C ARG A 250 -72.21 5.57 -21.14
N SER A 251 -71.90 4.90 -20.03
CA SER A 251 -72.57 3.64 -19.66
C SER A 251 -74.02 3.78 -19.20
N LEU A 252 -74.49 5.00 -18.90
CA LEU A 252 -75.88 5.27 -18.51
C LEU A 252 -76.77 5.72 -19.71
N GLY A 253 -76.20 5.86 -20.91
CA GLY A 253 -76.91 6.29 -22.12
C GLY A 253 -77.43 5.14 -23.00
N ASP A 254 -76.96 3.91 -22.82
CA ASP A 254 -77.20 2.79 -23.76
C ASP A 254 -78.24 1.76 -23.24
N ALA A 255 -79.38 2.22 -22.70
CA ALA A 255 -80.51 1.35 -22.36
C ALA A 255 -81.79 1.72 -23.14
N ALA A 256 -81.86 1.30 -24.41
CA ALA A 256 -83.11 1.16 -25.16
C ALA A 256 -82.97 0.04 -26.23
N PRO A 257 -83.98 -0.82 -26.48
CA PRO A 257 -83.79 -2.07 -27.22
C PRO A 257 -84.30 -2.03 -28.69
N ALA A 258 -83.64 -2.79 -29.57
CA ALA A 258 -84.14 -3.30 -30.86
C ALA A 258 -83.15 -4.37 -31.36
N SER A 259 -83.45 -5.67 -31.26
CA SER A 259 -84.11 -6.54 -32.27
C SER A 259 -83.26 -6.86 -33.51
N ASP A 260 -82.98 -8.17 -33.61
CA ASP A 260 -82.88 -9.00 -34.83
C ASP A 260 -81.77 -8.79 -35.87
N SER A 261 -80.94 -9.84 -35.97
CA SER A 261 -80.88 -10.76 -37.11
C SER A 261 -79.54 -10.92 -37.87
N ILE A 262 -79.23 -12.21 -38.05
CA ILE A 262 -78.58 -12.86 -39.21
C ILE A 262 -77.04 -12.94 -39.28
N ALA A 263 -76.63 -14.21 -39.17
CA ALA A 263 -75.45 -14.92 -39.63
C ALA A 263 -74.70 -14.33 -40.85
N THR A 264 -73.37 -14.50 -40.90
CA THR A 264 -72.74 -15.53 -41.74
C THR A 264 -71.22 -15.66 -41.51
N SER A 265 -70.76 -16.86 -41.83
CA SER A 265 -69.43 -17.47 -41.79
C SER A 265 -68.36 -16.88 -42.72
N SER A 266 -67.10 -17.11 -42.38
CA SER A 266 -66.02 -17.72 -43.22
C SER A 266 -64.65 -17.26 -42.67
N GLU A 267 -63.91 -18.18 -42.08
CA GLU A 267 -62.74 -18.89 -42.64
C GLU A 267 -61.39 -18.17 -42.43
N ALA A 268 -60.49 -18.93 -41.83
CA ALA A 268 -59.05 -18.76 -41.72
C ALA A 268 -58.39 -18.90 -43.13
N PRO A 269 -57.05 -18.83 -43.34
CA PRO A 269 -55.98 -19.09 -42.37
C PRO A 269 -54.67 -18.28 -42.50
N GLN A 270 -53.82 -18.62 -41.53
CA GLN A 270 -52.38 -18.37 -41.33
C GLN A 270 -51.51 -18.19 -42.58
N ALA A 271 -50.48 -17.36 -42.44
CA ALA A 271 -49.19 -17.60 -43.08
C ALA A 271 -48.02 -17.14 -42.18
N SER A 272 -47.21 -18.12 -41.84
CA SER A 272 -45.86 -18.06 -41.26
C SER A 272 -44.84 -17.66 -42.33
N LEU A 273 -43.80 -16.89 -41.98
CA LEU A 273 -42.50 -17.03 -42.64
C LEU A 273 -41.35 -16.51 -41.75
N LYS A 274 -40.33 -17.38 -41.67
CA LYS A 274 -39.03 -17.28 -41.00
C LYS A 274 -38.00 -16.53 -41.85
N HIS A 275 -36.81 -16.38 -41.24
CA HIS A 275 -35.44 -16.17 -41.77
C HIS A 275 -34.95 -14.72 -41.81
N SER A 276 -33.68 -14.39 -41.54
CA SER A 276 -32.49 -15.10 -41.03
C SER A 276 -31.41 -14.03 -40.79
N MET A 277 -30.44 -14.34 -39.92
CA MET A 277 -29.02 -13.92 -39.88
C MET A 277 -28.58 -12.60 -40.54
N GLU A 278 -28.00 -11.72 -39.73
CA GLU A 278 -26.54 -11.48 -39.64
C GLU A 278 -26.16 -11.16 -38.18
#